data_AF-A0A9W8Q5A1-F1
#
_entry.id   AF-A0A9W8Q5A1-F1
#
_cell.length_a   1.000
_cell.length_b   1.000
_cell.length_c   1.000
_cell.angle_alpha   90.00
_cell.angle_beta   90.00
_cell.angle_gamma   90.00
#
_symmetry.space_group_name_H-M   'P 1'
#
loop_
_entity.id
_entity.type
_entity.pdbx_description
1 polymer ?
#
loop_
_entity_poly.entity_id
_entity_poly.type
_entity_poly.pdbx_seq_one_letter_code
_entity_poly.pdbx_strand_id
1 'polypeptide(L)'
;MIQERLNDAAIALQRAFSERGIAYGIFGGYAINLLGGFRTTKDIDCIASVAKNEVIRILDGQHGFEVVSQARQDYVAFLWSDKPDKRNAVLVEIFCEQFPGAEHSMAGVPLKSIAIHGAALGQGTSCLLSTFYLFKGKLRAAATRAKYHDTADLRLLEDKYGEEIKSLSGGLNLNYVGLAMKRYPELERLFERLGVDVLQARQVTKHADLGNLPRPSPGDVQRGLLA
;
A
#
# COMPACT_ATOMS: atom_id res chain seq x y z
N MET A 1 5.20 -16.27 -14.99
CA MET A 1 4.88 -16.47 -13.56
C MET A 1 3.91 -15.38 -13.08
N ILE A 2 3.18 -15.56 -11.96
CA ILE A 2 2.22 -14.53 -11.48
C ILE A 2 2.92 -13.19 -11.17
N GLN A 3 4.15 -13.22 -10.65
CA GLN A 3 4.93 -12.02 -10.35
C GLN A 3 5.28 -11.21 -11.61
N GLU A 4 5.74 -11.85 -12.67
CA GLU A 4 6.06 -11.16 -13.94
C GLU A 4 4.81 -10.51 -14.56
N ARG A 5 3.65 -11.14 -14.37
CA ARG A 5 2.37 -10.58 -14.83
C ARG A 5 2.00 -9.31 -14.06
N LEU A 6 2.22 -9.30 -12.74
CA LEU A 6 2.08 -8.09 -11.92
C LEU A 6 3.11 -7.04 -12.32
N ASN A 7 4.34 -7.45 -12.62
CA ASN A 7 5.39 -6.54 -13.08
C ASN A 7 4.97 -5.84 -14.39
N ASP A 8 4.32 -6.53 -15.33
CA ASP A 8 3.80 -5.88 -16.53
C ASP A 8 2.78 -4.77 -16.21
N ALA A 9 1.83 -5.03 -15.31
CA ALA A 9 0.86 -4.01 -14.87
C ALA A 9 1.56 -2.82 -14.20
N ALA A 10 2.59 -3.07 -13.38
CA ALA A 10 3.38 -2.02 -12.74
C ALA A 10 4.17 -1.18 -13.75
N ILE A 11 4.73 -1.82 -14.79
CA ILE A 11 5.44 -1.13 -15.89
C ILE A 11 4.46 -0.26 -16.69
N ALA A 12 3.27 -0.78 -17.01
CA ALA A 12 2.24 -0.01 -17.70
C ALA A 12 1.79 1.21 -16.88
N LEU A 13 1.59 1.03 -15.57
CA LEU A 13 1.25 2.10 -14.65
C LEU A 13 2.36 3.16 -14.56
N GLN A 14 3.62 2.74 -14.47
CA GLN A 14 4.78 3.64 -14.45
C GLN A 14 4.84 4.50 -15.70
N ARG A 15 4.64 3.92 -16.90
CA ARG A 15 4.62 4.66 -18.16
C ARG A 15 3.52 5.72 -18.15
N ALA A 16 2.28 5.31 -17.87
CA ALA A 16 1.12 6.20 -17.90
C ALA A 16 1.24 7.41 -16.94
N PHE A 17 1.76 7.18 -15.72
CA PHE A 17 1.90 8.22 -14.71
C PHE A 17 3.13 9.10 -14.92
N SER A 18 4.27 8.54 -15.33
CA SER A 18 5.49 9.32 -15.58
C SER A 18 5.36 10.27 -16.76
N GLU A 19 4.65 9.88 -17.83
CA GLU A 19 4.32 10.75 -18.98
C GLU A 19 3.59 12.03 -18.57
N ARG A 20 2.91 12.01 -17.42
CA ARG A 20 2.06 13.11 -16.92
C ARG A 20 2.61 13.74 -15.63
N GLY A 21 3.79 13.32 -15.18
CA GLY A 21 4.41 13.82 -13.95
C GLY A 21 3.61 13.51 -12.68
N ILE A 22 2.79 12.44 -12.68
CA ILE A 22 1.99 12.05 -11.51
C ILE A 22 2.88 11.28 -10.54
N ALA A 23 3.08 11.85 -9.35
CA ALA A 23 3.74 11.15 -8.25
C ALA A 23 2.85 10.01 -7.74
N TYR A 24 3.42 8.82 -7.59
CA TYR A 24 2.72 7.66 -7.06
C TYR A 24 3.69 6.68 -6.40
N GLY A 25 3.17 5.85 -5.49
CA GLY A 25 3.94 4.79 -4.86
C GLY A 25 3.10 3.54 -4.67
N ILE A 26 3.61 2.42 -5.18
CA ILE A 26 3.02 1.10 -4.96
C ILE A 26 3.34 0.63 -3.53
N PHE A 27 2.34 0.08 -2.87
CA PHE A 27 2.43 -0.54 -1.55
C PHE A 27 1.74 -1.91 -1.56
N GLY A 28 1.42 -2.42 -0.37
CA GLY A 28 0.63 -3.64 -0.26
C GLY A 28 1.45 -4.90 -0.61
N GLY A 29 0.78 -5.92 -1.12
CA GLY A 29 1.38 -7.24 -1.31
C GLY A 29 2.51 -7.31 -2.32
N TYR A 30 2.30 -6.66 -3.46
CA TYR A 30 3.26 -6.61 -4.55
C TYR A 30 4.58 -5.96 -4.12
N ALA A 31 4.51 -4.82 -3.41
CA ALA A 31 5.71 -4.15 -2.90
C ALA A 31 6.49 -5.04 -1.92
N ILE A 32 5.80 -5.76 -1.03
CA ILE A 32 6.45 -6.71 -0.10
C ILE A 32 7.18 -7.84 -0.85
N ASN A 33 6.56 -8.39 -1.89
CA ASN A 33 7.19 -9.46 -2.68
C ASN A 33 8.48 -8.98 -3.37
N LEU A 34 8.48 -7.76 -3.91
CA LEU A 34 9.70 -7.16 -4.49
C LEU A 34 10.81 -6.92 -3.46
N LEU A 35 10.46 -6.79 -2.18
CA LEU A 35 11.43 -6.73 -1.07
C LEU A 35 11.76 -8.11 -0.50
N GLY A 36 11.45 -9.19 -1.24
CA GLY A 36 11.78 -10.57 -0.89
C GLY A 36 10.84 -11.18 0.15
N GLY A 37 9.57 -10.78 0.17
CA GLY A 37 8.52 -11.50 0.87
C GLY A 37 8.05 -12.75 0.11
N PHE A 38 7.56 -13.74 0.85
CA PHE A 38 7.24 -15.09 0.32
C PHE A 38 5.74 -15.35 0.16
N ARG A 39 4.91 -14.30 0.04
CA ARG A 39 3.46 -14.46 -0.08
C ARG A 39 2.97 -14.34 -1.52
N THR A 40 1.86 -15.00 -1.83
CA THR A 40 1.18 -14.77 -3.11
C THR A 40 0.35 -13.49 -3.02
N THR A 41 0.44 -12.67 -4.07
CA THR A 41 -0.41 -11.50 -4.30
C THR A 41 -0.96 -11.57 -5.72
N LYS A 42 -2.12 -10.97 -5.96
CA LYS A 42 -2.82 -11.04 -7.26
C LYS A 42 -3.18 -9.65 -7.81
N ASP A 43 -2.87 -8.65 -7.03
CA ASP A 43 -3.28 -7.26 -7.14
C ASP A 43 -2.09 -6.35 -6.86
N ILE A 44 -2.20 -5.12 -7.35
CA ILE A 44 -1.29 -4.01 -7.08
C ILE A 44 -2.08 -2.93 -6.36
N ASP A 45 -1.62 -2.56 -5.16
CA ASP A 45 -2.13 -1.40 -4.42
C ASP A 45 -1.18 -0.22 -4.63
N CYS A 46 -1.67 0.95 -5.03
CA CYS A 46 -0.84 2.16 -5.05
C CYS A 46 -1.59 3.39 -4.55
N ILE A 47 -0.85 4.36 -4.04
CA ILE A 47 -1.36 5.70 -3.76
C ILE A 47 -0.80 6.64 -4.82
N ALA A 48 -1.61 7.58 -5.30
CA ALA A 48 -1.24 8.49 -6.37
C ALA A 48 -1.70 9.93 -6.09
N SER A 49 -0.85 10.89 -6.46
CA SER A 49 -1.04 12.32 -6.25
C SER A 49 -1.92 12.94 -7.33
N VAL A 50 -3.18 12.53 -7.35
CA VAL A 50 -4.11 12.83 -8.44
C VAL A 50 -5.55 12.53 -8.00
N ALA A 51 -6.52 13.23 -8.60
CA ALA A 51 -7.94 13.00 -8.37
C ALA A 51 -8.48 11.83 -9.21
N LYS A 52 -9.52 11.15 -8.72
CA LYS A 52 -10.10 9.96 -9.38
C LYS A 52 -10.50 10.18 -10.84
N ASN A 53 -11.17 11.28 -11.14
CA ASN A 53 -11.61 11.62 -12.50
C ASN A 53 -10.43 11.74 -13.48
N GLU A 54 -9.31 12.29 -13.01
CA GLU A 54 -8.09 12.40 -13.81
C GLU A 54 -7.42 11.03 -14.00
N VAL A 55 -7.34 10.19 -12.98
CA VAL A 55 -6.83 8.81 -13.13
C VAL A 55 -7.65 8.03 -14.16
N ILE A 56 -8.98 8.12 -14.09
CA ILE A 56 -9.88 7.47 -15.06
C ILE A 56 -9.60 7.98 -16.47
N ARG A 57 -9.50 9.30 -16.67
CA ARG A 57 -9.19 9.89 -17.99
C ARG A 57 -7.85 9.41 -18.57
N ILE A 58 -6.88 9.10 -17.71
CA ILE A 58 -5.53 8.69 -18.12
C ILE A 58 -5.45 7.21 -18.44
N LEU A 59 -6.15 6.37 -17.67
CA LEU A 59 -5.98 4.92 -17.73
C LEU A 59 -7.13 4.22 -18.44
N ASP A 60 -8.38 4.67 -18.33
CA ASP A 60 -9.51 3.91 -18.86
C ASP A 60 -9.47 3.79 -20.39
N GLY A 61 -9.43 2.55 -20.88
CA GLY A 61 -9.25 2.25 -22.31
C GLY A 61 -7.83 2.52 -22.83
N GLN A 62 -6.86 2.82 -21.97
CA GLN A 62 -5.48 3.18 -22.32
C GLN A 62 -4.49 2.23 -21.65
N HIS A 63 -3.35 1.97 -22.30
CA HIS A 63 -2.25 1.16 -21.75
C HIS A 63 -2.66 -0.24 -21.22
N GLY A 64 -3.78 -0.79 -21.71
CA GLY A 64 -4.34 -2.08 -21.28
C GLY A 64 -5.19 -2.02 -20.01
N PHE A 65 -5.52 -0.84 -19.49
CA PHE A 65 -6.38 -0.65 -18.33
C PHE A 65 -7.85 -0.46 -18.72
N GLU A 66 -8.73 -1.02 -17.90
CA GLU A 66 -10.18 -0.80 -17.96
C GLU A 66 -10.71 -0.51 -16.56
N VAL A 67 -11.48 0.56 -16.42
CA VAL A 67 -11.99 1.00 -15.12
C VAL A 67 -13.03 0.03 -14.57
N VAL A 68 -12.95 -0.23 -13.27
CA VAL A 68 -14.01 -0.91 -12.51
C VAL A 68 -14.84 0.14 -11.80
N SER A 69 -16.10 0.27 -12.22
CA SER A 69 -17.05 1.25 -11.66
C SER A 69 -17.23 1.07 -10.15
N GLN A 70 -17.03 2.15 -9.41
CA GLN A 70 -17.21 2.18 -7.95
C GLN A 70 -17.49 3.61 -7.45
N ALA A 71 -18.13 3.74 -6.30
CA ALA A 71 -18.71 5.02 -5.83
C ALA A 71 -17.72 5.95 -5.11
N ARG A 72 -16.67 5.40 -4.45
CA ARG A 72 -15.74 6.18 -3.62
C ARG A 72 -14.92 7.14 -4.46
N GLN A 73 -14.58 8.31 -3.92
CA GLN A 73 -13.80 9.34 -4.61
C GLN A 73 -12.29 9.25 -4.33
N ASP A 74 -11.90 8.59 -3.25
CA ASP A 74 -10.52 8.44 -2.77
C ASP A 74 -9.82 7.16 -3.26
N TYR A 75 -10.48 6.45 -4.18
CA TYR A 75 -10.10 5.12 -4.64
C TYR A 75 -10.60 4.96 -6.07
N VAL A 76 -9.94 4.11 -6.87
CA VAL A 76 -10.41 3.58 -8.15
C VAL A 76 -9.69 2.27 -8.44
N ALA A 77 -10.39 1.32 -9.04
CA ALA A 77 -9.83 0.05 -9.45
C ALA A 77 -9.81 -0.05 -10.98
N PHE A 78 -8.80 -0.72 -11.50
CA PHE A 78 -8.66 -1.06 -12.91
C PHE A 78 -8.35 -2.54 -13.07
N LEU A 79 -8.81 -3.13 -14.16
CA LEU A 79 -8.29 -4.40 -14.67
C LEU A 79 -7.25 -4.08 -15.73
N TRP A 80 -6.03 -4.55 -15.53
CA TRP A 80 -4.97 -4.44 -16.52
C TRP A 80 -4.76 -5.75 -17.28
N SER A 81 -4.71 -5.68 -18.63
CA SER A 81 -4.36 -6.80 -19.50
C SER A 81 -3.73 -6.30 -20.80
N ASP A 82 -2.65 -6.97 -21.23
CA ASP A 82 -2.09 -6.86 -22.59
C ASP A 82 -2.87 -7.69 -23.64
N LYS A 83 -3.85 -8.50 -23.21
CA LYS A 83 -4.62 -9.40 -24.09
C LYS A 83 -6.03 -8.88 -24.36
N PRO A 84 -6.53 -9.00 -25.61
CA PRO A 84 -7.90 -8.59 -25.96
C PRO A 84 -9.00 -9.35 -25.19
N ASP A 85 -8.77 -10.62 -24.86
CA ASP A 85 -9.72 -11.48 -24.14
C ASP A 85 -9.71 -11.27 -22.62
N LYS A 86 -8.85 -10.36 -22.12
CA LYS A 86 -8.68 -10.01 -20.69
C LYS A 86 -8.37 -11.20 -19.77
N ARG A 87 -7.93 -12.34 -20.32
CA ARG A 87 -7.58 -13.49 -19.48
C ARG A 87 -6.38 -13.15 -18.60
N ASN A 88 -6.45 -13.53 -17.33
CA ASN A 88 -5.42 -13.23 -16.32
C ASN A 88 -5.16 -11.72 -16.18
N ALA A 89 -6.22 -10.90 -16.23
CA ALA A 89 -6.13 -9.50 -15.90
C ALA A 89 -5.64 -9.30 -14.46
N VAL A 90 -4.82 -8.28 -14.25
CA VAL A 90 -4.32 -7.87 -12.94
C VAL A 90 -5.25 -6.80 -12.39
N LEU A 91 -5.69 -6.95 -11.14
CA LEU A 91 -6.39 -5.88 -10.44
C LEU A 91 -5.38 -4.84 -9.98
N VAL A 92 -5.58 -3.59 -10.37
CA VAL A 92 -4.78 -2.45 -9.92
C VAL A 92 -5.68 -1.49 -9.16
N GLU A 93 -5.42 -1.36 -7.86
CA GLU A 93 -6.15 -0.54 -6.91
C GLU A 93 -5.37 0.76 -6.67
N ILE A 94 -5.95 1.90 -7.02
CA ILE A 94 -5.33 3.22 -6.93
C ILE A 94 -6.09 4.05 -5.90
N PHE A 95 -5.42 4.39 -4.80
CA PHE A 95 -5.91 5.30 -3.78
C PHE A 95 -5.54 6.72 -4.18
N CYS A 96 -6.54 7.51 -4.57
CA CYS A 96 -6.38 8.89 -4.99
C CYS A 96 -6.13 9.77 -3.76
N GLU A 97 -5.02 10.50 -3.72
CA GLU A 97 -4.74 11.47 -2.65
C GLU A 97 -5.74 12.64 -2.68
N GLN A 98 -6.15 13.07 -3.87
CA GLN A 98 -6.99 14.27 -4.06
C GLN A 98 -8.48 13.90 -4.13
N PHE A 99 -9.23 14.22 -3.08
CA PHE A 99 -10.68 14.04 -3.00
C PHE A 99 -11.30 15.01 -1.98
N PRO A 100 -12.62 15.24 -2.01
CA PRO A 100 -13.29 16.08 -1.02
C PRO A 100 -13.07 15.55 0.41
N GLY A 101 -12.47 16.37 1.28
CA GLY A 101 -12.12 15.98 2.65
C GLY A 101 -10.75 15.30 2.79
N ALA A 102 -9.88 15.35 1.78
CA ALA A 102 -8.50 14.88 1.92
C ALA A 102 -7.73 15.68 2.98
N GLU A 103 -7.13 14.96 3.95
CA GLU A 103 -6.37 15.54 5.07
C GLU A 103 -4.85 15.37 4.93
N HIS A 104 -4.39 14.51 4.03
CA HIS A 104 -2.99 14.11 3.92
C HIS A 104 -2.48 14.21 2.49
N SER A 105 -1.19 14.48 2.36
CA SER A 105 -0.56 14.70 1.06
C SER A 105 0.59 13.76 0.73
N MET A 106 0.75 13.44 -0.57
CA MET A 106 1.92 12.77 -1.13
C MET A 106 3.12 13.70 -1.31
N ALA A 107 2.97 15.00 -1.08
CA ALA A 107 4.06 15.96 -1.16
C ALA A 107 5.23 15.56 -0.24
N GLY A 108 6.42 15.43 -0.81
CA GLY A 108 7.64 15.07 -0.07
C GLY A 108 7.71 13.60 0.39
N VAL A 109 6.76 12.75 0.01
CA VAL A 109 6.81 11.31 0.34
C VAL A 109 7.96 10.65 -0.44
N PRO A 110 8.91 9.98 0.23
CA PRO A 110 10.01 9.32 -0.45
C PRO A 110 9.53 8.11 -1.25
N LEU A 111 9.97 8.04 -2.51
CA LEU A 111 9.64 6.97 -3.45
C LEU A 111 10.91 6.18 -3.82
N LYS A 112 10.74 4.87 -4.02
CA LYS A 112 11.83 3.96 -4.41
C LYS A 112 11.56 3.39 -5.79
N SER A 113 12.38 3.76 -6.76
CA SER A 113 12.36 3.14 -8.09
C SER A 113 13.14 1.83 -8.07
N ILE A 114 12.56 0.78 -8.64
CA ILE A 114 13.15 -0.54 -8.75
C ILE A 114 13.02 -1.06 -10.18
N ALA A 115 14.12 -1.60 -10.72
CA ALA A 115 14.11 -2.31 -12.00
C ALA A 115 13.40 -3.66 -11.84
N ILE A 116 12.46 -3.95 -12.74
CA ILE A 116 11.65 -5.16 -12.75
C ILE A 116 11.57 -5.74 -14.17
N HIS A 117 11.21 -7.02 -14.25
CA HIS A 117 11.01 -7.71 -15.51
C HIS A 117 9.58 -8.27 -15.58
N GLY A 118 8.82 -7.79 -16.55
CA GLY A 118 7.48 -8.27 -16.87
C GLY A 118 7.50 -9.34 -17.97
N ALA A 119 6.44 -10.15 -18.02
CA ALA A 119 6.35 -11.27 -18.97
C ALA A 119 6.08 -10.79 -20.41
N ALA A 120 5.32 -9.71 -20.56
CA ALA A 120 4.92 -9.16 -21.87
C ALA A 120 5.65 -7.85 -22.21
N LEU A 121 5.85 -6.97 -21.24
CA LEU A 121 6.46 -5.65 -21.42
C LEU A 121 7.98 -5.65 -21.21
N GLY A 122 8.56 -6.80 -20.84
CA GLY A 122 9.99 -6.97 -20.68
C GLY A 122 10.57 -6.16 -19.52
N GLN A 123 11.74 -5.55 -19.72
CA GLN A 123 12.36 -4.73 -18.68
C GLN A 123 11.62 -3.38 -18.51
N GLY A 124 11.49 -2.97 -17.26
CA GLY A 124 10.98 -1.65 -16.91
C GLY A 124 11.24 -1.29 -15.46
N THR A 125 10.57 -0.25 -14.98
CA THR A 125 10.70 0.23 -13.61
C THR A 125 9.34 0.22 -12.92
N SER A 126 9.37 0.05 -11.60
CA SER A 126 8.22 0.22 -10.73
C SER A 126 8.57 1.21 -9.63
N CYS A 127 7.61 2.05 -9.26
CA CYS A 127 7.74 3.01 -8.19
C CYS A 127 7.07 2.50 -6.91
N LEU A 128 7.82 2.27 -5.84
CA LEU A 128 7.32 1.83 -4.54
C LEU A 128 7.31 2.99 -3.55
N LEU A 129 6.45 2.93 -2.54
CA LEU A 129 6.67 3.73 -1.33
C LEU A 129 7.95 3.27 -0.62
N SER A 130 8.61 4.18 0.11
CA SER A 130 9.77 3.82 0.94
C SER A 130 9.40 2.81 2.02
N THR A 131 10.41 2.12 2.57
CA THR A 131 10.22 1.02 3.51
C THR A 131 9.37 1.43 4.71
N PHE A 132 9.61 2.61 5.27
CA PHE A 132 8.84 3.12 6.40
C PHE A 132 7.34 3.27 6.07
N TYR A 133 6.99 3.77 4.88
CA TYR A 133 5.60 3.92 4.46
C TYR A 133 4.95 2.56 4.13
N LEU A 134 5.71 1.60 3.59
CA LEU A 134 5.25 0.21 3.48
C LEU A 134 4.93 -0.38 4.85
N PHE A 135 5.79 -0.14 5.84
CA PHE A 135 5.56 -0.56 7.22
C PHE A 135 4.30 0.08 7.81
N LYS A 136 4.10 1.38 7.64
CA LYS A 136 2.86 2.08 8.07
C LYS A 136 1.61 1.47 7.45
N GLY A 137 1.64 1.19 6.15
CA GLY A 137 0.53 0.53 5.44
C GLY A 137 0.19 -0.85 6.03
N LYS A 138 1.22 -1.65 6.34
CA LYS A 138 1.04 -2.97 6.97
C LYS A 138 0.61 -2.88 8.42
N LEU A 139 1.08 -1.88 9.15
CA LEU A 139 0.67 -1.61 10.52
C LEU A 139 -0.83 -1.28 10.57
N ARG A 140 -1.28 -0.36 9.71
CA ARG A 140 -2.71 -0.02 9.59
C ARG A 140 -3.52 -1.25 9.20
N ALA A 141 -3.05 -2.06 8.23
CA ALA A 141 -3.72 -3.29 7.87
C ALA A 141 -3.83 -4.28 9.05
N ALA A 142 -2.75 -4.56 9.77
CA ALA A 142 -2.74 -5.42 10.94
C ALA A 142 -3.68 -4.92 12.05
N ALA A 143 -3.79 -3.60 12.23
CA ALA A 143 -4.70 -3.00 13.19
C ALA A 143 -6.17 -3.21 12.81
N THR A 144 -6.52 -2.97 11.52
CA THR A 144 -7.93 -2.85 11.10
C THR A 144 -8.52 -4.12 10.49
N ARG A 145 -7.71 -5.11 10.08
CA ARG A 145 -8.21 -6.37 9.52
C ARG A 145 -7.54 -7.60 10.13
N ALA A 146 -8.31 -8.68 10.25
CA ALA A 146 -7.84 -9.96 10.80
C ALA A 146 -7.20 -10.84 9.71
N LYS A 147 -6.04 -10.43 9.18
CA LYS A 147 -5.25 -11.23 8.22
C LYS A 147 -3.82 -11.46 8.71
N TYR A 148 -3.45 -12.73 8.92
CA TYR A 148 -2.14 -13.11 9.47
C TYR A 148 -0.94 -12.63 8.63
N HIS A 149 -1.08 -12.55 7.30
CA HIS A 149 0.03 -12.07 6.46
C HIS A 149 0.46 -10.65 6.78
N ASP A 150 -0.41 -9.79 7.33
CA ASP A 150 -0.02 -8.44 7.71
C ASP A 150 1.01 -8.46 8.85
N THR A 151 0.94 -9.43 9.78
CA THR A 151 1.93 -9.58 10.85
C THR A 151 3.24 -10.17 10.34
N ALA A 152 3.17 -11.10 9.40
CA ALA A 152 4.36 -11.65 8.74
C ALA A 152 5.11 -10.58 7.94
N ASP A 153 4.39 -9.73 7.22
CA ASP A 153 4.96 -8.62 6.45
C ASP A 153 5.63 -7.58 7.37
N LEU A 154 5.02 -7.25 8.52
CA LEU A 154 5.64 -6.37 9.53
C LEU A 154 6.97 -6.95 10.06
N ARG A 155 6.98 -8.24 10.40
CA ARG A 155 8.20 -8.93 10.88
C ARG A 155 9.29 -8.97 9.81
N LEU A 156 8.93 -9.24 8.55
CA LEU A 156 9.86 -9.22 7.42
C LEU A 156 10.49 -7.83 7.24
N LEU A 157 9.69 -6.77 7.32
CA LEU A 157 10.18 -5.40 7.18
C LEU A 157 11.09 -5.01 8.35
N GLU A 158 10.76 -5.39 9.58
CA GLU A 158 11.62 -5.15 10.74
C GLU A 158 12.93 -5.94 10.67
N ASP A 159 12.89 -7.21 10.26
CA ASP A 159 14.10 -8.05 10.12
C ASP A 159 15.10 -7.46 9.10
N LYS A 160 14.61 -6.95 7.96
CA LYS A 160 15.46 -6.43 6.90
C LYS A 160 15.83 -4.95 7.04
N TYR A 161 14.93 -4.15 7.63
CA TYR A 161 15.00 -2.69 7.61
C TYR A 161 14.76 -2.07 8.99
N GLY A 162 14.97 -2.85 10.06
CA GLY A 162 14.67 -2.46 11.43
C GLY A 162 15.31 -1.15 11.86
N GLU A 163 16.59 -0.92 11.51
CA GLU A 163 17.28 0.34 11.85
C GLU A 163 16.68 1.56 11.15
N GLU A 164 16.32 1.45 9.86
CA GLU A 164 15.64 2.52 9.11
C GLU A 164 14.29 2.83 9.77
N ILE A 165 13.48 1.80 10.02
CA ILE A 165 12.14 1.94 10.61
C ILE A 165 12.22 2.49 12.03
N LYS A 166 13.19 2.04 12.83
CA LYS A 166 13.45 2.51 14.19
C LYS A 166 13.83 3.98 14.21
N SER A 167 14.65 4.45 13.27
CA SER A 167 15.01 5.87 13.18
C SER A 167 13.81 6.79 12.89
N LEU A 168 12.73 6.22 12.34
CA LEU A 168 11.50 6.92 11.95
C LEU A 168 10.30 6.55 12.85
N SER A 169 10.49 5.75 13.90
CA SER A 169 9.39 5.12 14.65
C SER A 169 8.47 6.12 15.36
N GLY A 170 8.97 7.34 15.63
CA GLY A 170 8.16 8.46 16.12
C GLY A 170 7.02 8.88 15.17
N GLY A 171 7.08 8.52 13.89
CA GLY A 171 6.01 8.72 12.91
C GLY A 171 4.98 7.58 12.84
N LEU A 172 5.05 6.58 13.73
CA LEU A 172 4.07 5.51 13.79
C LEU A 172 2.85 5.93 14.63
N ASN A 173 1.65 5.67 14.11
CA ASN A 173 0.42 5.97 14.83
C ASN A 173 0.20 5.00 15.99
N LEU A 174 0.29 5.50 17.24
CA LEU A 174 0.16 4.68 18.45
C LEU A 174 -1.21 3.98 18.58
N ASN A 175 -2.28 4.52 17.98
CA ASN A 175 -3.56 3.82 17.94
C ASN A 175 -3.47 2.55 17.07
N TYR A 176 -2.81 2.62 15.91
CA TYR A 176 -2.60 1.42 15.09
C TYR A 176 -1.64 0.44 15.75
N VAL A 177 -0.58 0.91 16.42
CA VAL A 177 0.32 0.05 17.21
C VAL A 177 -0.46 -0.68 18.30
N GLY A 178 -1.26 0.03 19.10
CA GLY A 178 -2.07 -0.54 20.17
C GLY A 178 -3.10 -1.55 19.66
N LEU A 179 -3.82 -1.22 18.58
CA LEU A 179 -4.80 -2.10 17.97
C LEU A 179 -4.15 -3.36 17.38
N ALA A 180 -2.98 -3.20 16.72
CA ALA A 180 -2.23 -4.33 16.17
C ALA A 180 -1.72 -5.25 17.28
N MET A 181 -1.17 -4.72 18.38
CA MET A 181 -0.75 -5.53 19.54
C MET A 181 -1.94 -6.22 20.23
N LYS A 182 -3.07 -5.52 20.37
CA LYS A 182 -4.28 -6.11 20.98
C LYS A 182 -4.80 -7.29 20.15
N ARG A 183 -4.66 -7.21 18.82
CA ARG A 183 -5.06 -8.27 17.89
C ARG A 183 -4.02 -9.39 17.78
N TYR A 184 -2.74 -9.03 17.80
CA TYR A 184 -1.59 -9.92 17.61
C TYR A 184 -0.54 -9.62 18.69
N PRO A 185 -0.67 -10.21 19.89
CA PRO A 185 0.21 -9.93 21.02
C PRO A 185 1.69 -10.19 20.72
N GLU A 186 2.00 -11.09 19.78
CA GLU A 186 3.37 -11.38 19.37
C GLU A 186 4.09 -10.19 18.69
N LEU A 187 3.37 -9.16 18.27
CA LEU A 187 3.96 -7.93 17.71
C LEU A 187 4.56 -7.00 18.77
N GLU A 188 4.27 -7.18 20.06
CA GLU A 188 4.78 -6.29 21.11
C GLU A 188 6.31 -6.20 21.10
N ARG A 189 7.00 -7.35 21.07
CA ARG A 189 8.47 -7.39 21.03
C ARG A 189 9.04 -6.72 19.78
N LEU A 190 8.30 -6.74 18.66
CA LEU A 190 8.71 -6.05 17.45
C LEU A 190 8.67 -4.53 17.68
N PHE A 191 7.60 -4.00 18.26
CA PHE A 191 7.48 -2.57 18.53
C PHE A 191 8.46 -2.09 19.60
N GLU A 192 8.75 -2.91 20.61
CA GLU A 192 9.80 -2.63 21.60
C GLU A 192 11.18 -2.47 20.94
N ARG A 193 11.55 -3.38 20.02
CA ARG A 193 12.83 -3.30 19.30
C ARG A 193 12.93 -2.06 18.40
N LEU A 194 11.81 -1.64 17.82
CA LEU A 194 11.70 -0.39 17.05
C LEU A 194 11.66 0.88 17.92
N GLY A 195 11.70 0.74 19.25
CA GLY A 195 11.71 1.88 20.17
C GLY A 195 10.38 2.62 20.29
N VAL A 196 9.26 1.96 19.97
CA VAL A 196 7.92 2.55 20.11
C VAL A 196 7.46 2.50 21.56
N ASP A 197 6.75 3.53 22.03
CA ASP A 197 6.12 3.53 23.36
C ASP A 197 4.91 2.56 23.40
N VAL A 198 5.21 1.28 23.68
CA VAL A 198 4.21 0.21 23.76
C VAL A 198 3.23 0.42 24.93
N LEU A 199 3.66 1.06 26.01
CA LEU A 199 2.79 1.34 27.17
C LEU A 199 1.73 2.38 26.81
N GLN A 200 2.15 3.47 26.17
CA GLN A 200 1.23 4.49 25.67
C GLN A 200 0.30 3.90 24.60
N ALA A 201 0.81 3.11 23.65
CA ALA A 201 0.00 2.45 22.63
C ALA A 201 -1.08 1.52 23.23
N ARG A 202 -0.75 0.75 24.27
CA ARG A 202 -1.71 -0.07 25.03
C ARG A 202 -2.76 0.80 25.72
N GLN A 203 -2.34 1.91 26.32
CA GLN A 203 -3.23 2.80 27.06
C GLN A 203 -4.26 3.47 26.14
N VAL A 204 -3.86 4.01 24.97
CA VAL A 204 -4.79 4.69 24.05
C VAL A 204 -5.80 3.73 23.40
N THR A 205 -5.52 2.42 23.38
CA THR A 205 -6.39 1.39 22.80
C THR A 205 -7.05 0.47 23.84
N LYS A 206 -6.89 0.77 25.14
CA LYS A 206 -7.37 -0.06 26.26
C LYS A 206 -8.83 -0.46 26.10
N HIS A 207 -9.68 0.52 25.74
CA HIS A 207 -11.13 0.35 25.62
C HIS A 207 -11.62 0.02 24.21
N ALA A 208 -10.72 -0.09 23.23
CA ALA A 208 -11.11 -0.40 21.85
C ALA A 208 -11.64 -1.84 21.73
N ASP A 209 -12.78 -2.04 21.08
CA ASP A 209 -13.30 -3.36 20.76
C ASP A 209 -12.88 -3.78 19.34
N LEU A 210 -12.08 -4.84 19.24
CA LEU A 210 -11.58 -5.35 17.96
C LEU A 210 -12.69 -5.96 17.08
N GLY A 211 -13.83 -6.35 17.67
CA GLY A 211 -15.00 -6.87 16.97
C GLY A 211 -15.93 -5.76 16.45
N ASN A 212 -15.77 -4.54 16.95
CA ASN A 212 -16.61 -3.39 16.60
C ASN A 212 -15.77 -2.19 16.13
N LEU A 213 -14.75 -2.45 15.32
CA LEU A 213 -13.99 -1.38 14.67
C LEU A 213 -14.83 -0.69 13.60
N PRO A 214 -14.67 0.64 13.40
CA PRO A 214 -15.34 1.36 12.33
C PRO A 214 -15.09 0.73 10.96
N ARG A 215 -16.10 0.78 10.09
CA ARG A 215 -15.94 0.35 8.70
C ARG A 215 -14.96 1.28 7.97
N PRO A 216 -14.18 0.75 7.01
CA PRO A 216 -13.30 1.59 6.20
C PRO A 216 -14.05 2.74 5.56
N SER A 217 -13.55 3.95 5.76
CA SER A 217 -14.08 5.21 5.25
C SER A 217 -13.14 5.83 4.22
N PRO A 218 -13.61 6.75 3.37
CA PRO A 218 -12.75 7.48 2.46
C PRO A 218 -11.58 8.15 3.21
N GLY A 219 -10.36 8.03 2.68
CA GLY A 219 -9.16 8.61 3.29
C GLY A 219 -8.45 7.72 4.31
N ASP A 220 -9.03 6.60 4.76
CA ASP A 220 -8.39 5.77 5.79
C ASP A 220 -7.06 5.14 5.35
N VAL A 221 -6.89 4.87 4.05
CA VAL A 221 -5.64 4.33 3.51
C VAL A 221 -4.58 5.43 3.44
N GLN A 222 -4.97 6.62 2.97
CA GLN A 222 -4.15 7.81 2.94
C GLN A 222 -3.69 8.16 4.36
N ARG A 223 -4.58 8.18 5.35
CA ARG A 223 -4.23 8.34 6.77
C ARG A 223 -3.29 7.24 7.25
N GLY A 224 -3.55 5.98 6.90
CA GLY A 224 -2.69 4.85 7.25
C GLY A 224 -1.27 4.95 6.72
N LEU A 225 -1.09 5.57 5.55
CA LEU A 225 0.21 5.69 4.89
C LEU A 225 0.91 7.02 5.22
N LEU A 226 0.17 8.12 5.27
CA LEU A 226 0.70 9.49 5.19
C LEU A 226 0.64 10.26 6.51
N ALA A 227 -0.19 9.86 7.48
CA ALA A 227 -0.35 10.55 8.76
C ALA A 227 0.78 10.30 9.76
#